data_AF-D3EYV2-F1
#
_entry.id   AF-D3EYV2-F1
#
_cell.length_a   1.000
_cell.length_b   1.000
_cell.length_c   1.000
_cell.angle_alpha   90.00
_cell.angle_beta   90.00
_cell.angle_gamma   90.00
#
_symmetry.space_group_name_H-M   'P 1'
#
loop_
_entity.id
_entity.type
_entity.pdbx_description
1 polymer ?
#
loop_
_entity_poly.entity_id
_entity_poly.type
_entity_poly.pdbx_seq_one_letter_code
_entity_poly.pdbx_strand_id
1 'polypeptide(L)' 'MSLWRAAKDHESGPAHAFPLDLHEVSHLGLNDVRDAIVITAWTPERGVWTVARRQQGA' A
#
# COMPACT_ATOMS: atom_id res chain seq x y z
N MET A 1 -30.54 25.82 -1.88
CA MET A 1 -29.09 26.05 -2.09
C MET A 1 -28.32 24.90 -1.46
N SER A 2 -27.78 23.99 -2.27
CA SER A 2 -26.74 23.05 -1.86
C SER A 2 -25.91 22.76 -3.10
N LEU A 3 -24.65 23.22 -3.08
CA LEU A 3 -23.68 23.20 -4.18
C LEU A 3 -22.96 21.84 -4.21
N TRP A 4 -23.67 20.77 -4.56
CA TRP A 4 -23.00 19.57 -5.06
C TRP A 4 -22.97 19.69 -6.58
N ARG A 5 -21.94 20.37 -7.07
CA ARG A 5 -21.68 20.51 -8.50
C ARG A 5 -21.54 19.10 -9.09
N ALA A 6 -22.38 18.85 -10.10
CA ALA A 6 -22.34 17.80 -11.09
C ALA A 6 -21.08 16.93 -11.02
N ALA A 7 -21.28 15.64 -10.70
CA ALA A 7 -20.36 14.62 -11.18
C ALA A 7 -20.22 14.86 -12.69
N LYS A 8 -19.05 15.31 -13.10
CA LYS A 8 -18.71 15.46 -14.51
C LYS A 8 -18.86 14.05 -15.08
N ASP A 9 -19.84 13.83 -15.95
CA ASP A 9 -19.99 12.60 -16.72
C ASP A 9 -18.68 12.44 -17.50
N HIS A 10 -17.73 11.76 -16.89
CA HIS A 10 -16.47 11.42 -17.51
C HIS A 10 -16.84 10.30 -18.46
N GLU A 11 -17.04 10.63 -19.74
CA GLU A 11 -17.14 9.61 -20.77
C GLU A 11 -15.99 8.63 -20.53
N SER A 12 -16.35 7.40 -20.19
CA SER A 12 -15.38 6.37 -19.83
C SER A 12 -14.63 6.04 -21.11
N GLY A 13 -13.47 6.69 -21.30
CA GLY A 13 -12.53 6.35 -22.36
C GLY A 13 -12.11 4.89 -22.24
N PRO A 14 -11.47 4.32 -23.28
CA PRO A 14 -11.06 2.93 -23.26
C PRO A 14 -10.23 2.61 -22.00
N ALA A 15 -10.69 1.63 -21.23
CA ALA A 15 -9.97 1.12 -20.07
C ALA A 15 -8.89 0.14 -20.53
N HIS A 16 -7.64 0.42 -20.17
CA HIS A 16 -6.51 -0.48 -20.43
C HIS A 16 -6.18 -1.23 -19.15
N ALA A 17 -6.28 -2.57 -19.19
CA ALA A 17 -5.81 -3.43 -18.13
C ALA A 17 -4.36 -3.84 -18.41
N PHE A 18 -3.48 -3.59 -17.45
CA PHE A 18 -2.10 -4.08 -17.49
C PHE A 18 -1.97 -5.17 -16.43
N PRO A 19 -1.55 -6.40 -16.79
CA PRO A 19 -1.26 -7.42 -15.79
C PRO A 19 -0.07 -6.95 -14.97
N LEU A 20 -0.25 -6.93 -13.65
CA LEU A 20 0.82 -6.64 -12.71
C LEU A 20 1.29 -7.95 -12.12
N ASP A 21 2.46 -8.40 -12.56
CA ASP A 21 3.12 -9.58 -11.99
C ASP A 21 3.92 -9.15 -10.76
N LEU A 22 3.32 -9.30 -9.58
CA LEU A 22 3.92 -8.91 -8.31
C LEU A 22 4.63 -10.10 -7.67
N HIS A 23 5.95 -10.04 -7.65
CA HIS A 23 6.75 -11.02 -6.91
C HIS A 23 6.86 -10.71 -5.41
N GLU A 24 6.74 -9.43 -5.04
CA GLU A 24 6.74 -8.99 -3.64
C GLU A 24 5.78 -7.82 -3.42
N VAL A 25 5.05 -7.84 -2.30
CA VAL A 25 4.26 -6.71 -1.81
C VAL A 25 4.64 -6.45 -0.36
N SER A 26 4.93 -5.20 -0.01
CA SER A 26 5.24 -4.83 1.36
C SER A 26 4.41 -3.65 1.86
N HIS A 27 4.06 -3.72 3.14
CA HIS A 27 3.49 -2.63 3.91
C HIS A 27 4.52 -2.18 4.95
N LEU A 28 4.89 -0.91 4.86
CA LEU A 28 5.82 -0.25 5.76
C LEU A 28 5.03 0.62 6.75
N GLY A 29 5.33 0.48 8.03
CA GLY A 29 4.78 1.31 9.08
C GLY A 29 5.72 1.48 10.26
N LEU A 30 5.23 2.20 11.26
CA LEU A 30 5.81 2.19 12.60
C LEU A 30 4.95 1.27 13.48
N ASN A 31 5.56 0.69 14.51
CA ASN A 31 4.79 0.03 15.55
C ASN A 31 4.03 1.06 16.41
N ASP A 32 3.14 0.56 17.28
CA ASP A 32 2.25 1.41 18.09
C ASP A 32 3.00 2.42 18.98
N VAL A 33 4.13 1.99 19.55
CA VAL A 33 5.00 2.83 20.40
C VAL A 33 5.94 3.74 19.60
N ARG A 34 5.96 3.59 18.26
CA ARG A 34 6.80 4.36 17.32
C ARG A 34 8.32 4.27 17.60
N ASP A 35 8.80 3.14 18.13
CA ASP A 35 10.22 2.89 18.40
C ASP A 35 10.88 1.95 17.36
N ALA A 36 10.09 1.39 16.44
CA ALA A 36 10.56 0.47 15.42
C ALA A 36 9.84 0.67 14.09
N ILE A 37 10.58 0.41 13.01
CA ILE A 37 10.03 0.24 11.67
C ILE A 37 9.52 -1.19 11.56
N VAL A 38 8.27 -1.33 11.14
CA VAL A 38 7.61 -2.61 10.89
C VAL A 38 7.42 -2.77 9.39
N ILE A 39 7.96 -3.86 8.85
CA ILE A 39 7.78 -4.27 7.46
C ILE A 39 6.98 -5.55 7.48
N THR A 40 5.78 -5.52 6.92
CA THR A 40 5.01 -6.74 6.62
C THR A 40 5.11 -6.98 5.12
N ALA A 41 5.68 -8.11 4.72
CA ALA A 41 5.92 -8.46 3.33
C ALA A 41 5.20 -9.76 2.97
N TRP A 42 4.88 -9.90 1.69
CA TRP A 42 4.31 -11.08 1.09
C TRP A 42 5.05 -11.42 -0.21
N THR A 43 5.35 -12.70 -0.42
CA THR A 43 5.76 -13.27 -1.71
C THR A 43 5.02 -14.59 -1.94
N PRO A 44 4.90 -15.06 -3.20
CA PRO A 44 4.25 -16.33 -3.52
C PRO A 44 4.85 -17.54 -2.79
N GLU A 45 6.17 -17.57 -2.58
CA GLU A 45 6.91 -18.71 -2.05
C GLU A 45 6.90 -18.77 -0.52
N ARG A 46 6.81 -17.61 0.13
CA ARG A 46 6.98 -17.48 1.58
C ARG A 46 5.68 -17.13 2.32
N GLY A 47 4.65 -16.66 1.62
CA GLY A 47 3.45 -16.13 2.26
C GLY A 47 3.73 -14.81 2.98
N VAL A 48 2.93 -14.47 3.98
CA VAL A 48 3.07 -13.21 4.74
C VAL A 48 4.07 -13.38 5.88
N TRP A 49 5.03 -12.47 6.01
CA TRP A 49 5.89 -12.39 7.19
C TRP A 49 6.12 -10.94 7.61
N THR A 50 6.47 -10.76 8.88
CA THR A 50 6.74 -9.44 9.46
C THR A 50 8.13 -9.41 10.06
N VAL A 51 8.85 -8.31 9.79
CA VAL A 51 10.12 -7.98 10.44
C VAL A 51 9.95 -6.63 11.12
N ALA A 52 10.41 -6.52 12.37
CA ALA A 52 10.49 -5.26 13.09
C ALA A 52 11.96 -4.94 13.36
N ARG A 53 12.39 -3.72 12.98
CA ARG A 53 13.73 -3.23 13.25
C ARG A 53 13.65 -1.95 14.06
N ARG A 54 14.20 -2.00 15.28
CA ARG A 54 14.46 -0.80 16.08
C ARG A 54 15.59 0.00 15.43
N GLN A 55 15.46 1.32 15.45
CA GLN A 55 16.57 2.19 15.09
C GLN A 55 17.67 2.00 16.15
N GLN A 56 18.84 1.53 15.75
CA GLN A 56 20.01 1.58 16.64
C GLN A 56 20.45 3.04 16.71
N GLY A 57 20.52 3.58 17.93
CA GLY A 57 20.89 4.97 18.18
C GLY A 57 22.22 5.34 17.55
N ALA A 58 22.28 6.55 16.99
CA ALA A 58 23.50 7.21 16.53
C ALA A 58 24.33 7.72 17.72
#